data_AF-A0A963EJ83-F1
#
_entry.id   AF-A0A963EJ83-F1
#
_cell.length_a   1.000
_cell.length_b   1.000
_cell.length_c   1.000
_cell.angle_alpha   90.00
_cell.angle_beta   90.00
_cell.angle_gamma   90.00
#
_symmetry.space_group_name_H-M   'P 1'
#
loop_
_entity.id
_entity.type
_entity.pdbx_description
1 polymer ?
#
loop_
_entity_poly.entity_id
_entity_poly.type
_entity_poly.pdbx_seq_one_letter_code
_entity_poly.pdbx_strand_id
1 'polypeptide(L)'
;DGICLVLGPSAIVLPLADRLADKLSLTCLLSDTTDIMPPPVRRYDVMQGRLRQAGGSFGRFTVIVDGLRELQPHGRRTLAFGEPRDGGHAECDIILDLSGNPPLFPAHEKRDGYLRADPDDPLAVEKAALAASHLVGTFEKTLHVSLD
;
A
#
# COMPACT_ATOMS: atom_id res chain seq x y z
N ASP A 1 13.06 0.75 8.56
CA ASP A 1 11.78 1.20 7.97
C ASP A 1 11.33 0.19 6.94
N GLY A 2 10.23 -0.52 7.19
CA GLY A 2 9.63 -1.46 6.24
C GLY A 2 8.51 -0.81 5.44
N ILE A 3 8.33 -1.21 4.19
CA ILE A 3 7.29 -0.75 3.27
C ILE A 3 6.06 -1.64 3.39
N CYS A 4 4.90 -1.04 3.65
CA CYS A 4 3.61 -1.72 3.58
C CYS A 4 2.90 -1.38 2.26
N LEU A 5 2.64 -2.40 1.46
CA LEU A 5 1.81 -2.30 0.26
C LEU A 5 0.34 -2.44 0.67
N VAL A 6 -0.46 -1.39 0.44
CA VAL A 6 -1.91 -1.41 0.69
C VAL A 6 -2.64 -1.49 -0.65
N LEU A 7 -3.47 -2.51 -0.86
CA LEU A 7 -4.17 -2.75 -2.12
C LEU A 7 -5.69 -2.75 -1.94
N GLY A 8 -6.41 -2.14 -2.88
CA GLY A 8 -7.88 -2.11 -2.85
C GLY A 8 -8.50 -0.85 -3.46
N PRO A 9 -9.82 -0.64 -3.26
CA PRO A 9 -10.52 0.53 -3.78
C PRO A 9 -10.01 1.84 -3.18
N SER A 10 -9.87 2.88 -3.99
CA SER A 10 -9.37 4.20 -3.59
C SER A 10 -10.13 4.81 -2.41
N ALA A 11 -11.46 4.65 -2.38
CA ALA A 11 -12.33 5.13 -1.31
C ALA A 11 -12.02 4.52 0.08
N ILE A 12 -11.39 3.35 0.12
CA ILE A 12 -11.01 2.66 1.36
C ILE A 12 -9.52 2.86 1.63
N VAL A 13 -8.68 2.67 0.61
CA VAL A 13 -7.22 2.70 0.74
C VAL A 13 -6.70 4.10 1.08
N LEU A 14 -7.18 5.16 0.43
CA LEU A 14 -6.63 6.50 0.62
C LEU A 14 -6.90 7.06 2.03
N PRO A 15 -8.14 7.02 2.58
CA PRO A 15 -8.39 7.48 3.95
C PRO A 15 -7.67 6.64 5.01
N LEU A 16 -7.40 5.36 4.72
CA LEU A 16 -6.62 4.50 5.60
C LEU A 16 -5.13 4.86 5.57
N ALA A 17 -4.58 5.05 4.37
CA ALA A 17 -3.18 5.44 4.17
C ALA A 17 -2.88 6.78 4.85
N ASP A 18 -3.79 7.75 4.76
CA ASP A 18 -3.66 9.04 5.44
C ASP A 18 -3.48 8.94 6.96
N ARG A 19 -4.04 7.90 7.58
CA ARG A 19 -3.94 7.65 9.03
C ARG A 19 -2.73 6.81 9.41
N LEU A 20 -2.29 5.94 8.49
CA LEU A 20 -1.14 5.06 8.70
C LEU A 20 0.20 5.70 8.32
N ALA A 21 0.20 6.75 7.49
CA ALA A 21 1.42 7.37 6.96
C ALA A 21 2.36 7.96 8.02
N ASP A 22 1.86 8.26 9.22
CA ASP A 22 2.69 8.73 10.33
C ASP A 22 3.46 7.59 11.04
N LYS A 23 3.05 6.33 10.79
CA LYS A 23 3.60 5.13 11.44
C LYS A 23 4.31 4.20 10.47
N LEU A 24 3.91 4.21 9.20
CA LEU A 24 4.34 3.26 8.18
C LEU A 24 4.79 3.99 6.92
N SER A 25 5.84 3.47 6.29
CA SER A 25 6.13 3.79 4.89
C SER A 25 5.13 3.01 4.02
N LEU A 26 4.35 3.72 3.20
CA LEU A 26 3.24 3.12 2.45
C LEU A 26 3.41 3.29 0.95
N THR A 27 3.01 2.23 0.23
CA THR A 27 2.69 2.29 -1.19
C THR A 27 1.25 1.82 -1.38
N CYS A 28 0.42 2.64 -2.00
CA CYS A 28 -0.97 2.31 -2.30
C CYS A 28 -1.10 1.80 -3.73
N LEU A 29 -1.69 0.62 -3.92
CA LEU A 29 -2.07 0.08 -5.21
C LEU A 29 -3.60 0.07 -5.36
N LEU A 30 -4.11 1.02 -6.13
CA LEU A 30 -5.54 1.24 -6.30
C LEU A 30 -6.10 0.36 -7.43
N SER A 31 -7.22 -0.30 -7.15
CA SER A 31 -7.91 -1.18 -8.11
C SER A 31 -8.87 -0.44 -9.06
N ASP A 32 -9.21 0.79 -8.75
CA ASP A 32 -10.15 1.63 -9.49
C ASP A 32 -9.48 2.85 -10.12
N THR A 33 -10.11 3.38 -11.18
CA THR A 33 -9.71 4.65 -11.77
C THR A 33 -10.51 5.76 -11.10
N THR A 34 -9.87 6.57 -10.28
CA THR A 34 -10.47 7.75 -9.66
C THR A 34 -9.58 8.97 -9.96
N ASP A 35 -10.21 10.12 -10.20
CA ASP A 35 -9.51 11.41 -10.22
C ASP A 35 -9.03 11.74 -8.81
N ILE A 36 -7.74 11.49 -8.55
CA ILE A 36 -7.13 11.78 -7.26
C ILE A 36 -6.66 13.23 -7.28
N MET A 37 -7.25 14.06 -6.42
CA MET A 37 -6.74 15.40 -6.19
C MET A 37 -5.39 15.28 -5.45
N PRO A 38 -4.28 15.87 -5.97
CA PRO A 38 -3.00 15.87 -5.27
C PRO A 38 -3.17 16.48 -3.88
N PRO A 39 -2.81 15.76 -2.79
CA PRO A 39 -2.56 16.45 -1.54
C PRO A 39 -1.35 17.38 -1.72
N PRO A 40 -1.32 18.53 -1.04
CA PRO A 40 -0.20 19.48 -1.13
C PRO A 40 1.13 18.88 -0.65
N VAL A 41 1.08 17.82 0.16
CA VAL A 41 2.23 17.05 0.63
C VAL A 41 1.98 15.56 0.32
N ARG A 42 2.88 14.93 -0.45
CA ARG A 42 2.86 13.47 -0.64
C ARG A 42 3.48 12.79 0.57
N ARG A 43 2.67 12.03 1.31
CA ARG A 43 3.12 11.24 2.48
C ARG A 43 3.37 9.77 2.16
N TYR A 44 2.92 9.31 0.99
CA TYR A 44 3.03 7.93 0.52
C TYR A 44 2.92 7.88 -1.00
N ASP A 45 3.36 6.77 -1.58
CA ASP A 45 3.26 6.54 -3.02
C ASP A 45 1.90 5.99 -3.39
N VAL A 46 1.41 6.38 -4.57
CA VAL A 46 0.11 5.93 -5.10
C VAL A 46 0.31 5.48 -6.54
N MET A 47 -0.15 4.27 -6.79
CA MET A 47 -0.13 3.60 -8.09
C MET A 47 -1.53 3.05 -8.37
N GLN A 48 -1.88 2.98 -9.63
CA GLN A 48 -3.06 2.24 -10.09
C GLN A 48 -2.59 0.96 -10.79
N GLY A 49 -3.31 -0.13 -10.61
CA GLY A 49 -3.08 -1.34 -11.39
C GLY A 49 -3.79 -2.54 -10.81
N ARG A 50 -3.62 -3.69 -11.47
CA ARG A 50 -4.16 -4.96 -11.02
C ARG A 50 -3.02 -5.87 -10.59
N LEU A 51 -3.01 -6.27 -9.33
CA LEU A 51 -2.08 -7.26 -8.83
C LEU A 51 -2.37 -8.61 -9.51
N ARG A 52 -1.39 -9.11 -10.26
CA ARG A 52 -1.46 -10.36 -11.01
C ARG A 52 -0.91 -11.53 -10.20
N GLN A 53 0.19 -11.29 -9.48
CA GLN A 53 0.88 -12.31 -8.71
C GLN A 53 1.54 -11.69 -7.49
N ALA A 54 1.54 -12.44 -6.38
CA ALA A 54 2.36 -12.15 -5.22
C ALA A 54 3.18 -13.39 -4.84
N GLY A 55 4.38 -13.16 -4.32
CA GLY A 55 5.30 -14.20 -3.88
C GLY A 55 6.14 -13.72 -2.69
N GLY A 56 6.91 -14.64 -2.12
CA GLY A 56 7.81 -14.33 -1.01
C GLY A 56 7.19 -14.54 0.38
N SER A 57 7.71 -13.80 1.35
CA SER A 57 7.39 -13.92 2.78
C SER A 57 7.52 -12.57 3.47
N PHE A 58 7.08 -12.48 4.72
CA PHE A 58 7.27 -11.30 5.56
C PHE A 58 8.70 -10.72 5.45
N GLY A 59 8.80 -9.41 5.26
CA GLY A 59 10.05 -8.68 5.05
C GLY A 59 10.64 -8.78 3.63
N ARG A 60 10.04 -9.58 2.75
CA ARG A 60 10.52 -9.79 1.37
C ARG A 60 9.42 -10.37 0.47
N PHE A 61 8.31 -9.64 0.35
CA PHE A 61 7.31 -9.92 -0.66
C PHE A 61 7.70 -9.30 -2.00
N THR A 62 7.34 -10.00 -3.07
CA THR A 62 7.41 -9.48 -4.43
C THR A 62 6.02 -9.55 -5.06
N VAL A 63 5.67 -8.51 -5.81
CA VAL A 63 4.38 -8.45 -6.53
C VAL A 63 4.60 -8.11 -8.01
N ILE A 64 3.73 -8.66 -8.85
CA ILE A 64 3.62 -8.34 -10.27
C ILE A 64 2.29 -7.65 -10.50
N VAL A 65 2.33 -6.46 -11.11
CA VAL A 65 1.17 -5.61 -11.36
C VAL A 65 1.00 -5.38 -12.86
N ASP A 66 -0.19 -5.68 -13.37
CA ASP A 66 -0.59 -5.35 -14.74
C ASP A 66 -1.34 -4.01 -14.76
N GLY A 67 -1.31 -3.33 -15.91
CA GLY A 67 -1.93 -2.02 -16.07
C GLY A 67 -1.38 -0.97 -15.10
N LEU A 68 -0.12 -1.12 -14.67
CA LEU A 68 0.51 -0.26 -13.69
C LEU A 68 0.58 1.16 -14.26
N ARG A 69 0.01 2.11 -13.52
CA ARG A 69 0.12 3.52 -13.81
C ARG A 69 0.60 4.24 -12.56
N GLU A 70 1.71 4.94 -12.71
CA GLU A 70 2.23 5.80 -11.67
C GLU A 70 1.58 7.18 -11.76
N LEU A 71 1.38 7.78 -10.58
CA LEU A 71 0.77 9.08 -10.45
C LEU A 71 1.77 10.17 -10.85
N GLN A 72 1.69 10.66 -12.09
CA GLN A 72 2.62 11.66 -12.60
C GLN A 72 2.18 13.08 -12.25
N PRO A 73 3.11 13.98 -11.88
CA PRO A 73 2.80 15.40 -11.72
C PRO A 73 2.40 15.99 -13.08
N HIS A 74 1.12 16.31 -13.27
CA HIS A 74 0.60 16.86 -14.53
C HIS A 74 0.19 18.33 -14.36
N GLY A 75 1.16 19.24 -14.50
CA GLY A 75 0.92 20.67 -14.32
C GLY A 75 0.44 21.05 -12.90
N ARG A 76 0.00 22.31 -12.72
CA ARG A 76 -0.26 22.88 -11.38
C ARG A 76 -1.53 22.39 -10.66
N ARG A 77 -2.41 21.60 -11.29
CA ARG A 77 -3.77 21.38 -10.76
C ARG A 77 -4.37 19.97 -10.92
N THR A 78 -3.74 19.04 -11.62
CA THR A 78 -4.31 17.71 -11.83
C THR A 78 -3.20 16.65 -11.80
N LEU A 79 -3.40 15.55 -11.07
CA LEU A 79 -2.55 14.38 -11.26
C LEU A 79 -3.20 13.51 -12.33
N ALA A 80 -2.42 13.11 -13.31
CA ALA A 80 -2.84 12.15 -14.31
C ALA A 80 -2.03 10.86 -14.10
N PHE A 81 -2.71 9.74 -14.20
CA PHE A 81 -2.04 8.46 -14.31
C PHE A 81 -1.34 8.39 -15.67
N GLY A 82 -0.09 7.94 -15.69
CA GLY A 82 0.65 7.71 -16.93
C GLY A 82 0.03 6.61 -17.80
N GLU A 83 0.68 6.33 -18.94
CA GLU A 83 0.32 5.19 -19.78
C GLU A 83 0.47 3.87 -19.01
N PRO A 84 -0.46 2.90 -19.18
CA PRO A 84 -0.44 1.65 -18.45
C PRO A 84 0.74 0.80 -18.92
N ARG A 85 1.40 0.13 -17.97
CA ARG A 85 2.48 -0.81 -18.24
C ARG A 85 2.19 -2.14 -17.55
N ASP A 86 2.23 -3.22 -18.32
CA ASP A 86 2.06 -4.56 -17.79
C ASP A 86 3.36 -5.13 -17.24
N GLY A 87 3.26 -6.06 -16.28
CA GLY A 87 4.42 -6.70 -15.67
C GLY A 87 5.28 -5.77 -14.82
N GLY A 88 4.69 -4.74 -14.22
CA GLY A 88 5.38 -3.91 -13.23
C GLY A 88 5.75 -4.73 -12.00
N HIS A 89 6.98 -4.58 -11.51
CA HIS A 89 7.47 -5.32 -10.35
C HIS A 89 7.64 -4.38 -9.15
N ALA A 90 7.20 -4.80 -7.97
CA ALA A 90 7.43 -4.08 -6.73
C ALA A 90 7.77 -5.04 -5.57
N GLU A 91 8.53 -4.53 -4.61
CA GLU A 91 8.92 -5.24 -3.38
C GLU A 91 8.31 -4.53 -2.17
N CYS A 92 7.92 -5.30 -1.16
CA CYS A 92 7.41 -4.77 0.11
C CYS A 92 7.65 -5.76 1.25
N ASP A 93 7.59 -5.27 2.48
CA ASP A 93 7.76 -6.07 3.69
C ASP A 93 6.45 -6.69 4.15
N ILE A 94 5.35 -5.95 3.96
CA ILE A 94 3.99 -6.29 4.39
C ILE A 94 3.02 -6.00 3.25
N ILE A 95 2.01 -6.85 3.12
CA ILE A 95 0.88 -6.65 2.23
C ILE A 95 -0.38 -6.51 3.09
N LEU A 96 -1.08 -5.38 2.97
CA LEU A 96 -2.42 -5.15 3.50
C LEU A 96 -3.44 -5.21 2.35
N ASP A 97 -4.13 -6.35 2.27
CA ASP A 97 -5.07 -6.70 1.22
C ASP A 97 -6.51 -6.33 1.57
N LEU A 98 -6.98 -5.24 0.96
CA LEU A 98 -8.36 -4.73 1.05
C LEU A 98 -9.07 -4.84 -0.30
N SER A 99 -8.61 -5.76 -1.16
CA SER A 99 -9.09 -5.83 -2.54
C SER A 99 -10.47 -6.48 -2.68
N GLY A 100 -10.94 -7.19 -1.65
CA GLY A 100 -12.16 -8.02 -1.72
C GLY A 100 -12.00 -9.30 -2.57
N ASN A 101 -10.87 -9.47 -3.26
CA ASN A 101 -10.59 -10.64 -4.10
C ASN A 101 -10.22 -11.89 -3.29
N PRO A 102 -10.18 -13.08 -3.91
CA PRO A 102 -9.61 -14.27 -3.29
C PRO A 102 -8.19 -13.99 -2.75
N PRO A 103 -7.79 -14.62 -1.62
CA PRO A 103 -6.48 -14.37 -1.02
C PRO A 103 -5.32 -14.63 -1.98
N LEU A 104 -4.28 -13.81 -1.89
CA LEU A 104 -3.10 -13.90 -2.76
C LEU A 104 -2.26 -15.14 -2.50
N PHE A 105 -2.41 -15.76 -1.33
CA PHE A 105 -1.66 -16.92 -0.90
C PHE A 105 -2.58 -18.06 -0.42
N PRO A 106 -2.25 -19.33 -0.68
CA PRO A 106 -2.93 -20.44 -0.05
C PRO A 106 -2.65 -20.46 1.45
N ALA A 107 -3.62 -20.93 2.25
CA ALA A 107 -3.53 -20.95 3.72
C ALA A 107 -3.09 -19.60 4.31
N HIS A 108 -3.63 -18.51 3.77
CA HIS A 108 -3.20 -17.14 4.04
C HIS A 108 -3.16 -16.74 5.52
N GLU A 109 -4.02 -17.31 6.36
CA GLU A 109 -4.04 -17.08 7.82
C GLU A 109 -2.72 -17.41 8.52
N LYS A 110 -1.87 -18.24 7.90
CA LYS A 110 -0.55 -18.63 8.41
C LYS A 110 0.59 -17.82 7.79
N ARG A 111 0.29 -16.84 6.94
CA ARG A 111 1.28 -16.04 6.23
C ARG A 111 1.59 -14.78 7.02
N ASP A 112 2.69 -14.80 7.76
CA ASP A 112 3.21 -13.59 8.41
C ASP A 112 3.37 -12.47 7.39
N GLY A 113 3.01 -11.24 7.77
CA GLY A 113 3.12 -10.06 6.91
C GLY A 113 2.07 -9.95 5.79
N TYR A 114 1.17 -10.93 5.62
CA TYR A 114 0.02 -10.80 4.74
C TYR A 114 -1.25 -10.66 5.57
N LEU A 115 -1.81 -9.45 5.59
CA LEU A 115 -3.02 -9.11 6.32
C LEU A 115 -4.13 -8.86 5.31
N ARG A 116 -5.33 -9.42 5.53
CA ARG A 116 -6.48 -9.23 4.64
C ARG A 116 -7.71 -8.83 5.43
N ALA A 117 -8.50 -7.91 4.88
CA ALA A 117 -9.83 -7.58 5.37
C ALA A 117 -10.80 -7.42 4.19
N ASP A 118 -12.08 -7.66 4.44
CA ASP A 118 -13.14 -7.31 3.50
C ASP A 118 -13.26 -5.77 3.45
N PRO A 119 -13.13 -5.11 2.27
CA PRO A 119 -13.29 -3.66 2.18
C PRO A 119 -14.68 -3.17 2.60
N ASP A 120 -15.70 -4.04 2.58
CA ASP A 120 -17.07 -3.71 2.98
C ASP A 120 -17.31 -3.89 4.50
N ASP A 121 -16.32 -4.36 5.27
CA ASP A 121 -16.33 -4.44 6.73
C ASP A 121 -15.34 -3.42 7.33
N PRO A 122 -15.80 -2.20 7.69
CA PRO A 122 -14.93 -1.16 8.24
C PRO A 122 -14.21 -1.61 9.51
N LEU A 123 -14.83 -2.44 10.36
CA LEU A 123 -14.19 -2.90 11.58
C LEU A 123 -13.05 -3.88 11.29
N ALA A 124 -13.23 -4.76 10.29
CA ALA A 124 -12.16 -5.65 9.84
C ALA A 124 -11.00 -4.85 9.22
N VAL A 125 -11.28 -3.83 8.42
CA VAL A 125 -10.26 -2.93 7.85
C VAL A 125 -9.42 -2.27 8.95
N GLU A 126 -10.08 -1.70 9.97
CA GLU A 126 -9.38 -1.06 11.09
C GLU A 126 -8.51 -2.04 11.89
N LYS A 127 -9.02 -3.26 12.13
CA LYS A 127 -8.25 -4.31 12.83
C LYS A 127 -7.01 -4.72 12.04
N ALA A 128 -7.15 -4.90 10.73
CA ALA A 128 -6.03 -5.26 9.86
C ALA A 128 -4.99 -4.14 9.77
N ALA A 129 -5.43 -2.89 9.70
CA ALA A 129 -4.55 -1.72 9.72
C ALA A 129 -3.76 -1.58 11.03
N LEU A 130 -4.44 -1.77 12.17
CA LEU A 130 -3.78 -1.78 13.47
C LEU A 130 -2.74 -2.89 13.56
N ALA A 131 -3.09 -4.10 13.10
CA ALA A 131 -2.14 -5.22 13.04
C ALA A 131 -0.92 -4.89 12.17
N ALA A 132 -1.13 -4.28 10.99
CA ALA A 132 -0.03 -3.87 10.11
C ALA A 132 0.91 -2.88 10.81
N SER A 133 0.37 -1.94 11.59
CA SER A 133 1.16 -0.95 12.32
C SER A 133 2.06 -1.55 13.42
N HIS A 134 1.76 -2.76 13.90
CA HIS A 134 2.58 -3.46 14.89
C HIS A 134 3.64 -4.37 14.26
N LEU A 135 3.52 -4.69 12.96
CA LEU A 135 4.45 -5.59 12.26
C LEU A 135 5.70 -4.85 11.75
N VAL A 136 5.59 -3.57 11.42
CA VAL A 136 6.77 -2.72 11.22
C VAL A 136 7.17 -2.22 12.60
N GLY A 137 8.19 -2.83 13.19
CA GLY A 137 8.66 -2.46 14.52
C GLY A 137 8.91 -0.95 14.61
N THR A 138 8.47 -0.35 15.72
CA THR A 138 8.86 1.00 16.12
C THR A 138 10.35 1.00 16.48
N PHE A 139 11.23 0.96 15.48
CA PHE A 139 12.53 1.57 15.69
C PHE A 139 12.23 3.06 15.75
N GLU A 140 12.23 3.60 16.97
CA GLU A 140 12.27 5.03 17.19
C GLU A 140 13.25 5.61 16.18
N LYS A 141 12.81 6.63 15.43
CA LYS A 141 13.75 7.66 15.00
C LYS A 141 14.29 8.28 16.29
N THR A 142 15.21 7.62 16.96
CA THR A 142 16.12 8.29 17.87
C THR A 142 16.85 9.26 16.98
N LEU A 143 16.40 10.51 17.06
CA LEU A 143 16.96 11.66 16.39
C LEU A 143 18.47 11.60 16.55
N HIS A 144 19.19 11.32 15.45
CA HIS A 144 20.63 11.52 15.41
C HIS A 144 20.86 13.04 15.47
N VAL A 145 21.08 13.55 16.69
CA VAL A 145 21.71 14.85 16.89
C VAL A 145 23.20 14.61 16.66
N SER A 146 23.70 15.00 15.49
CA SER A 146 25.13 15.22 15.34
C SER A 146 25.45 16.59 15.93
N LEU A 147 26.08 16.59 17.10
CA LEU A 147 26.88 17.70 17.60
C LEU A 147 28.34 17.32 17.35
N ASP A 148 28.89 17.83 16.25
CA ASP A 148 30.17 18.57 16.16
C ASP A 148 30.47 18.90 14.69
#